data_AF-A0A419W3G8-F1
#
_entry.id   AF-A0A419W3G8-F1
#
_cell.length_a   1.000
_cell.length_b   1.000
_cell.length_c   1.000
_cell.angle_alpha   90.00
_cell.angle_beta   90.00
_cell.angle_gamma   90.00
#
_symmetry.space_group_name_H-M   'P 1'
#
loop_
_entity.id
_entity.type
_entity.pdbx_description
1 polymer ?
#
loop_
_entity_poly.entity_id
_entity_poly.type
_entity_poly.pdbx_seq_one_letter_code
_entity_poly.pdbx_strand_id
1 'polypeptide(L)'
;MKRLIEIADKLNELLNVAELDMSKLQSLAYELNEIPDLRIKLIDFEQYNEENLSKLTEEKLKYIKEQNFEKAANVREEEKECFKYANFQQYFNLKHSFFYPEEGKLFYFHLGTERNDRPVKYYLFGE
;
A
#
# COMPACT_ATOMS: atom_id res chain seq x y z
N MET A 1 -21.49 0.27 -1.41
CA MET A 1 -20.82 0.06 -0.10
C MET A 1 -20.82 -1.41 0.32
N LYS A 2 -21.97 -2.08 0.52
CA LYS A 2 -22.02 -3.51 0.92
C LYS A 2 -21.19 -4.45 0.02
N ARG A 3 -21.29 -4.29 -1.31
CA ARG A 3 -20.51 -5.12 -2.25
C ARG A 3 -18.98 -4.95 -2.12
N LEU A 4 -18.51 -3.72 -1.88
CA LEU A 4 -17.09 -3.45 -1.73
C LEU A 4 -16.53 -4.11 -0.47
N ILE A 5 -17.32 -4.15 0.60
CA ILE A 5 -16.99 -4.86 1.84
C ILE A 5 -16.84 -6.36 1.57
N GLU A 6 -17.81 -6.97 0.89
CA GLU A 6 -17.75 -8.39 0.53
C GLU A 6 -16.52 -8.74 -0.33
N ILE A 7 -16.13 -7.84 -1.26
CA ILE A 7 -14.93 -8.05 -2.06
C ILE A 7 -13.67 -7.92 -1.21
N ALA A 8 -13.58 -6.92 -0.33
CA ALA A 8 -12.45 -6.74 0.57
C ALA A 8 -12.25 -7.94 1.49
N ASP A 9 -13.33 -8.49 2.07
CA ASP A 9 -13.26 -9.70 2.91
C ASP A 9 -12.72 -10.89 2.12
N LYS A 10 -13.18 -11.11 0.89
CA LYS A 10 -12.68 -12.19 0.02
C LYS A 10 -11.23 -11.99 -0.39
N LEU A 11 -10.78 -10.76 -0.59
CA LEU A 11 -9.38 -10.46 -0.85
C LEU A 11 -8.52 -10.72 0.38
N ASN A 12 -9.00 -10.37 1.57
CA ASN A 12 -8.34 -10.66 2.84
C ASN A 12 -8.16 -12.17 3.07
N GLU A 13 -9.17 -12.98 2.73
CA GLU A 13 -9.04 -14.44 2.75
C GLU A 13 -7.89 -14.92 1.84
N LEU A 14 -7.79 -14.35 0.63
CA LEU A 14 -6.78 -14.75 -0.34
C LEU A 14 -5.34 -14.44 0.09
N LEU A 15 -5.12 -13.50 1.01
CA LEU A 15 -3.77 -13.16 1.48
C LEU A 15 -3.10 -14.32 2.23
N ASN A 16 -3.88 -15.14 2.95
CA ASN A 16 -3.36 -16.15 3.88
C ASN A 16 -3.65 -17.61 3.50
N VAL A 17 -4.35 -17.86 2.38
CA VAL A 17 -4.58 -19.23 1.90
C VAL A 17 -3.28 -19.89 1.44
N ALA A 18 -3.24 -21.22 1.58
CA ALA A 18 -2.03 -22.00 1.30
C ALA A 18 -1.59 -21.92 -0.17
N GLU A 19 -2.56 -21.97 -1.07
CA GLU A 19 -2.41 -21.81 -2.52
C GLU A 19 -3.31 -20.67 -2.98
N LEU A 20 -2.76 -19.75 -3.77
CA LEU A 20 -3.50 -18.62 -4.30
C LEU A 20 -4.40 -19.06 -5.46
N ASP A 21 -5.71 -18.97 -5.26
CA ASP A 21 -6.69 -19.17 -6.33
C ASP A 21 -6.70 -17.94 -7.26
N MET A 22 -5.91 -18.04 -8.34
CA MET A 22 -5.79 -16.98 -9.35
C MET A 22 -7.11 -16.71 -10.08
N SER A 23 -7.98 -17.72 -10.22
CA SER A 23 -9.30 -17.52 -10.87
C SER A 23 -10.22 -16.70 -9.97
N LYS A 24 -10.22 -16.97 -8.65
CA LYS A 24 -10.93 -16.15 -7.67
C LYS A 24 -10.37 -14.73 -7.63
N LEU A 25 -9.05 -14.55 -7.63
CA LEU A 25 -8.42 -13.23 -7.65
C LEU A 25 -8.82 -12.43 -8.92
N GLN A 26 -8.76 -13.05 -10.09
CA GLN A 26 -9.16 -12.43 -11.35
C GLN A 26 -10.65 -12.03 -11.35
N SER A 27 -11.52 -12.90 -10.84
CA SER A 27 -12.95 -12.60 -10.69
C SER A 27 -13.17 -11.38 -9.81
N LEU A 28 -12.52 -11.31 -8.64
CA LEU A 28 -12.64 -10.17 -7.72
C LEU A 28 -12.10 -8.88 -8.35
N ALA A 29 -10.98 -8.95 -9.09
CA ALA A 29 -10.45 -7.79 -9.79
C ALA A 29 -11.40 -7.28 -10.89
N TYR A 30 -12.03 -8.20 -11.63
CA TYR A 30 -13.08 -7.85 -12.59
C TYR A 30 -14.26 -7.16 -11.88
N GLU A 31 -14.73 -7.71 -10.76
CA GLU A 31 -15.81 -7.09 -9.98
C GLU A 31 -15.46 -5.69 -9.46
N LEU A 32 -14.20 -5.45 -9.05
CA LEU A 32 -13.74 -4.11 -8.64
C LEU A 32 -13.84 -3.11 -9.78
N ASN A 33 -13.47 -3.51 -11.00
CA ASN A 33 -13.51 -2.65 -12.19
C ASN A 33 -14.95 -2.28 -12.61
N GLU A 34 -15.94 -3.10 -12.25
CA GLU A 34 -17.36 -2.81 -12.52
C GLU A 34 -17.98 -1.84 -11.51
N ILE A 35 -17.29 -1.48 -10.42
CA ILE A 35 -17.78 -0.51 -9.43
C ILE A 35 -17.47 0.91 -9.94
N PRO A 36 -18.50 1.73 -10.25
CA PRO A 36 -18.28 3.09 -10.73
C PRO A 36 -17.52 3.94 -9.70
N ASP A 37 -16.57 4.75 -10.20
CA ASP A 37 -15.78 5.70 -9.43
C ASP A 37 -14.95 5.10 -8.27
N LEU A 38 -14.75 3.77 -8.27
CA LEU A 38 -13.91 3.11 -7.27
C LEU A 38 -12.44 3.54 -7.42
N ARG A 39 -11.82 3.92 -6.30
CA ARG A 39 -10.37 4.16 -6.25
C ARG A 39 -9.69 3.10 -5.40
N ILE A 40 -8.78 2.35 -6.02
CA ILE A 40 -7.93 1.40 -5.29
C ILE A 40 -6.64 2.13 -4.92
N LYS A 41 -6.20 2.00 -3.66
CA LYS A 41 -4.99 2.63 -3.14
C LYS A 41 -4.10 1.61 -2.44
N LEU A 42 -2.84 1.54 -2.84
CA LEU A 42 -1.80 0.83 -2.12
C LEU A 42 -1.17 1.74 -1.05
N ILE A 43 -1.00 1.22 0.15
CA ILE A 43 -0.15 1.80 1.20
C ILE A 43 0.90 0.76 1.50
N ASP A 44 2.10 0.97 0.94
CA ASP A 44 3.20 0.03 1.02
C ASP A 44 4.11 0.34 2.21
N PHE A 45 3.99 -0.42 3.29
CA PHE A 45 4.85 -0.29 4.47
C PHE A 45 6.23 -0.96 4.31
N GLU A 46 6.45 -1.79 3.27
CA GLU A 46 7.82 -2.17 2.88
C GLU A 46 8.57 -0.94 2.30
N GLN A 47 7.84 0.02 1.71
CA GLN A 47 8.41 1.30 1.29
C GLN A 47 8.38 2.34 2.42
N TYR A 48 7.27 2.47 3.14
CA TYR A 48 7.07 3.50 4.16
C TYR A 48 7.47 3.03 5.57
N ASN A 49 8.77 2.89 5.81
CA ASN A 49 9.32 2.45 7.09
C ASN A 49 10.46 3.36 7.60
N GLU A 50 10.94 3.10 8.82
CA GLU A 50 11.99 3.88 9.47
C GLU A 50 13.32 3.87 8.71
N GLU A 51 13.65 2.76 8.05
CA GLU A 51 14.87 2.63 7.27
C GLU A 51 14.84 3.58 6.06
N ASN A 52 13.77 3.54 5.29
CA ASN A 52 13.61 4.42 4.13
C ASN A 52 13.43 5.88 4.53
N LEU A 53 12.75 6.17 5.66
CA LEU A 53 12.69 7.52 6.20
C LEU A 53 14.08 8.09 6.49
N SER A 54 14.97 7.27 7.06
CA SER A 54 16.35 7.65 7.33
C SER A 54 17.11 7.93 6.03
N LYS A 55 16.97 7.07 5.01
CA LYS A 55 17.56 7.28 3.68
C LYS A 55 17.10 8.58 3.02
N LEU A 56 15.79 8.85 3.03
CA LEU A 56 15.21 10.08 2.48
C LEU A 56 15.72 11.32 3.22
N THR A 57 15.88 11.23 4.54
CA THR A 57 16.44 12.31 5.36
C THR A 57 17.88 12.63 4.93
N GLU A 58 18.71 11.61 4.77
CA GLU A 58 20.11 11.75 4.33
C GLU A 58 20.21 12.30 2.91
N GLU A 59 19.38 11.80 1.99
CA GLU A 59 19.35 12.23 0.60
C GLU A 59 18.92 13.70 0.47
N LYS A 60 17.88 14.12 1.20
CA LYS A 60 17.46 15.52 1.28
C LYS A 60 18.62 16.42 1.75
N LEU A 61 19.32 16.02 2.82
CA LEU A 61 20.46 16.78 3.34
C LEU A 61 21.61 16.86 2.34
N LYS A 62 21.85 15.79 1.57
CA LYS A 62 22.83 15.79 0.47
C LYS A 62 22.46 16.83 -0.59
N TYR A 63 21.21 16.84 -1.08
CA TYR A 63 20.79 17.82 -2.08
C TYR A 63 20.86 19.27 -1.58
N ILE A 64 20.57 19.51 -0.30
CA ILE A 64 20.75 20.83 0.32
C ILE A 64 22.22 21.27 0.29
N LYS A 65 23.16 20.36 0.63
CA LYS A 65 24.60 20.65 0.58
C LYS A 65 25.08 20.94 -0.85
N GLU A 66 24.50 20.26 -1.84
CA GLU A 66 24.75 20.46 -3.27
C GLU A 66 24.04 21.70 -3.84
N GLN A 67 23.30 22.46 -3.01
CA GLN A 67 22.44 23.59 -3.43
C GLN A 67 21.39 23.22 -4.49
N ASN A 68 21.03 21.94 -4.56
CA ASN A 68 19.97 21.44 -5.44
C ASN A 68 18.61 21.48 -4.72
N PHE A 69 18.04 22.68 -4.61
CA PHE A 69 16.83 22.90 -3.83
C PHE A 69 15.58 22.27 -4.42
N GLU A 70 15.51 22.10 -5.74
CA GLU A 70 14.39 21.44 -6.41
C GLU A 70 14.32 19.96 -6.00
N LYS A 71 15.44 19.22 -6.09
CA LYS A 71 15.48 17.83 -5.63
C LYS A 71 15.28 17.72 -4.12
N ALA A 72 15.86 18.63 -3.34
CA ALA A 72 15.63 18.64 -1.89
C ALA A 72 14.15 18.84 -1.54
N ALA A 73 13.41 19.65 -2.31
CA ALA A 73 11.97 19.84 -2.12
C ALA A 73 11.17 18.57 -2.47
N ASN A 74 11.52 17.87 -3.56
CA ASN A 74 10.86 16.62 -3.93
C ASN A 74 11.07 15.53 -2.86
N VAL A 75 12.31 15.32 -2.42
CA VAL A 75 12.62 14.35 -1.36
C VAL A 75 11.95 14.73 -0.03
N ARG A 76 11.78 16.02 0.26
CA ARG A 76 11.03 16.46 1.45
C ARG A 76 9.56 16.01 1.41
N GLU A 77 8.90 16.04 0.25
CA GLU A 77 7.52 15.56 0.16
C GLU A 77 7.45 14.04 0.32
N GLU A 78 8.38 13.29 -0.27
CA GLU A 78 8.50 11.84 -0.08
C GLU A 78 8.80 11.48 1.39
N GLU A 79 9.70 12.21 2.03
CA GLU A 79 10.04 12.06 3.46
C GLU A 79 8.83 12.29 4.36
N LYS A 80 8.03 13.34 4.08
CA LYS A 80 6.78 13.60 4.83
C LYS A 80 5.78 12.47 4.67
N GLU A 81 5.64 11.93 3.46
CA GLU A 81 4.72 10.82 3.21
C GLU A 81 5.19 9.54 3.92
N CYS A 82 6.48 9.22 3.82
CA CYS A 82 7.09 8.10 4.53
C CYS A 82 6.93 8.24 6.06
N PHE A 83 7.19 9.42 6.61
CA PHE A 83 6.99 9.69 8.04
C PHE A 83 5.53 9.51 8.47
N LYS A 84 4.59 10.01 7.67
CA LYS A 84 3.16 9.87 7.95
C LYS A 84 2.75 8.40 8.05
N TYR A 85 3.14 7.57 7.08
CA TYR A 85 2.72 6.17 7.06
C TYR A 85 3.50 5.30 8.05
N ALA A 86 4.80 5.56 8.27
CA ALA A 86 5.55 4.88 9.33
C ALA A 86 4.89 5.10 10.72
N ASN A 87 4.52 6.34 11.04
CA ASN A 87 3.78 6.64 12.27
C ASN A 87 2.40 6.00 12.31
N PHE A 88 1.68 5.99 11.17
CA PHE A 88 0.37 5.35 11.08
C PHE A 88 0.46 3.85 11.40
N GLN A 89 1.43 3.15 10.82
CA GLN A 89 1.66 1.72 11.08
C GLN A 89 1.89 1.46 12.57
N GLN A 90 2.73 2.27 13.21
CA GLN A 90 3.06 2.16 14.63
C GLN A 90 1.85 2.47 15.52
N TYR A 91 1.15 3.58 15.25
CA TYR A 91 0.01 4.02 16.04
C TYR A 91 -1.12 2.99 16.05
N PHE A 92 -1.43 2.40 14.89
CA PHE A 92 -2.45 1.37 14.76
C PHE A 92 -1.92 -0.05 15.03
N ASN A 93 -0.63 -0.20 15.34
CA ASN A 93 0.03 -1.48 15.60
C ASN A 93 -0.30 -2.53 14.54
N LEU A 94 -0.19 -2.14 13.27
CA LEU A 94 -0.50 -3.02 12.15
C LEU A 94 0.56 -4.13 12.05
N LYS A 95 0.09 -5.38 11.99
CA LYS A 95 0.94 -6.58 11.98
C LYS A 95 0.80 -7.45 10.74
N HIS A 96 -0.25 -7.21 9.97
CA HIS A 96 -0.69 -8.06 8.86
C HIS A 96 -1.16 -7.16 7.72
N SER A 97 -0.94 -7.61 6.49
CA SER A 97 -1.50 -6.96 5.32
C SER A 97 -3.01 -7.17 5.23
N PHE A 98 -3.75 -6.17 4.79
CA PHE A 98 -5.20 -6.28 4.64
C PHE A 98 -5.78 -5.23 3.69
N PHE A 99 -6.94 -5.57 3.15
CA PHE A 99 -7.83 -4.72 2.39
C PHE A 99 -8.86 -4.09 3.31
N TYR A 100 -9.05 -2.78 3.16
CA TYR A 100 -10.01 -1.99 3.91
C TYR A 100 -10.89 -1.15 2.96
N PRO A 101 -12.21 -1.39 2.94
CA PRO A 101 -13.16 -0.64 2.13
C PRO A 101 -13.61 0.63 2.87
N GLU A 102 -13.55 1.78 2.21
CA GLU A 102 -13.95 3.07 2.78
C GLU A 102 -14.52 3.98 1.68
N GLU A 103 -15.80 4.38 1.78
CA GLU A 103 -16.46 5.36 0.90
C GLU A 103 -15.94 5.46 -0.56
N GLY A 104 -16.20 4.42 -1.37
CA GLY A 104 -15.79 4.41 -2.78
C GLY A 104 -14.28 4.23 -2.99
N LYS A 105 -13.55 3.82 -1.96
CA LYS A 105 -12.13 3.47 -2.00
C LYS A 105 -11.90 2.09 -1.43
N LEU A 106 -10.89 1.42 -1.96
CA LEU A 106 -10.33 0.20 -1.40
C LEU A 106 -8.86 0.45 -1.08
N PHE A 107 -8.52 0.45 0.20
CA PHE A 107 -7.14 0.55 0.65
C PHE A 107 -6.55 -0.85 0.79
N TYR A 108 -5.36 -1.06 0.25
CA TYR A 108 -4.53 -2.23 0.53
C TYR A 108 -3.35 -1.78 1.37
N PHE A 109 -3.40 -2.12 2.66
CA PHE A 109 -2.30 -1.93 3.59
C PHE A 109 -1.34 -3.11 3.44
N HIS A 110 -0.23 -2.90 2.75
CA HIS A 110 0.73 -3.95 2.41
C HIS A 110 1.94 -3.87 3.33
N LEU A 111 2.18 -4.94 4.08
CA LEU A 111 3.30 -5.07 5.03
C LEU A 111 4.31 -6.16 4.60
N GLY A 112 4.02 -6.94 3.55
CA GLY A 112 4.86 -8.05 3.10
C GLY A 112 4.88 -9.26 4.05
N THR A 113 3.92 -9.33 4.98
CA THR A 113 3.85 -10.37 6.01
C THR A 113 3.05 -11.60 5.61
N GLU A 114 2.07 -11.43 4.70
CA GLU A 114 1.16 -12.52 4.33
C GLU A 114 1.70 -13.34 3.16
N ARG A 115 1.30 -14.62 3.10
CA ARG A 115 1.83 -15.58 2.13
C ARG A 115 1.70 -15.10 0.69
N ASN A 116 0.57 -14.50 0.36
CA ASN A 116 0.22 -14.10 -1.00
C ASN A 116 0.32 -12.58 -1.22
N ASP A 117 0.98 -11.85 -0.33
CA ASP A 117 1.11 -10.39 -0.41
C ASP A 117 1.70 -9.92 -1.73
N ARG A 118 2.83 -10.51 -2.13
CA ARG A 118 3.53 -10.20 -3.38
C ARG A 118 2.70 -10.51 -4.64
N PRO A 119 2.20 -11.74 -4.85
CA PRO A 119 1.41 -12.02 -6.05
C PRO A 119 0.12 -11.20 -6.12
N VAL A 120 -0.53 -10.91 -4.99
CA VAL A 120 -1.73 -10.05 -4.95
C VAL A 120 -1.38 -8.60 -5.28
N LYS A 121 -0.30 -8.04 -4.70
CA LYS A 121 0.20 -6.70 -5.03
C LYS A 121 0.52 -6.59 -6.53
N TYR A 122 1.30 -7.53 -7.05
CA TYR A 122 1.70 -7.56 -8.45
C TYR A 122 0.49 -7.61 -9.39
N TYR A 123 -0.49 -8.47 -9.10
CA TYR A 123 -1.66 -8.62 -9.95
C TYR A 123 -2.55 -7.38 -9.97
N LEU A 124 -2.75 -6.72 -8.82
CA LEU A 124 -3.67 -5.58 -8.70
C LEU A 124 -3.03 -4.23 -9.06
N PHE A 125 -1.72 -4.08 -8.87
CA PHE A 125 -1.04 -2.78 -8.98
C PHE A 125 0.09 -2.78 -10.03
N GLY A 126 0.52 -3.94 -10.54
CA GLY A 126 1.58 -4.03 -11.54
C GLY A 126 3.00 -3.75 -11.02
N GLU A 127 3.18 -3.74 -9.70
CA GLU A 127 4.43 -3.49 -8.98
C GLU A 127 5.04 -4.75 -8.37
#